data_AF-C4A0D4-F1
#
_entry.id   AF-C4A0D4-F1
#
_cell.length_a   1.000
_cell.length_b   1.000
_cell.length_c   1.000
_cell.angle_alpha   90.00
_cell.angle_beta   90.00
_cell.angle_gamma   90.00
#
_symmetry.space_group_name_H-M   'P 1'
#
loop_
_entity.id
_entity.type
_entity.pdbx_description
1 polymer ?
#
loop_
_entity_poly.entity_id
_entity_poly.type
_entity_poly.pdbx_seq_one_letter_code
_entity_poly.pdbx_strand_id
1 'polypeptide(L)'
;MQPKSMTRAKKWDEVVENAYRFQLAGYRDEEEYRSVKQVDSAEKWDNGFVKKLQRKDGCFYYYNKARECSDKDVPKTKLYNY
;
A
#
# COMPACT_ATOMS: atom_id res chain seq x y z
N MET A 1 -1.26 0.66 14.45
CA MET A 1 -0.83 -0.29 15.51
C MET A 1 0.59 -0.76 15.17
N GLN A 2 1.27 -1.61 15.96
CA GLN A 2 2.49 -2.30 15.49
C GLN A 2 2.15 -3.72 15.09
N PRO A 3 2.66 -4.23 13.96
CA PRO A 3 2.29 -5.56 13.47
C PRO A 3 2.95 -6.66 14.31
N LYS A 4 2.22 -7.76 14.53
CA LYS A 4 2.71 -8.97 15.22
C LYS A 4 3.58 -9.83 14.32
N SER A 5 3.26 -9.91 13.03
CA SER A 5 4.00 -10.74 12.07
C SER A 5 3.95 -10.16 10.66
N MET A 6 4.83 -10.68 9.80
CA MET A 6 4.91 -10.31 8.39
C MET A 6 5.07 -11.56 7.53
N THR A 7 4.32 -11.63 6.44
CA THR A 7 4.45 -12.66 5.40
C THR A 7 4.70 -12.00 4.04
N ARG A 8 5.27 -12.74 3.10
CA ARG A 8 5.39 -12.28 1.71
C ARG A 8 4.22 -12.78 0.88
N ALA A 9 3.71 -11.93 0.00
CA ALA A 9 2.65 -12.32 -0.90
C ALA A 9 3.12 -13.41 -1.87
N LYS A 10 2.24 -14.38 -2.16
CA LYS A 10 2.53 -15.50 -3.06
C LYS A 10 1.78 -15.40 -4.40
N LYS A 11 0.65 -14.71 -4.38
CA LYS A 11 -0.22 -14.47 -5.54
C LYS A 11 -0.67 -13.03 -5.48
N TRP A 12 -0.99 -12.47 -6.64
CA TRP A 12 -1.60 -11.15 -6.71
C TRP A 12 -3.07 -11.23 -6.34
N ASP A 13 -3.52 -10.25 -5.56
CA ASP A 13 -4.91 -9.91 -5.30
C ASP A 13 -5.01 -8.41 -4.97
N GLU A 14 -6.21 -7.92 -4.69
CA GLU A 14 -6.48 -6.51 -4.39
C GLU A 14 -5.77 -6.02 -3.10
N VAL A 15 -5.57 -6.93 -2.13
CA VAL A 15 -4.87 -6.62 -0.88
C VAL A 15 -3.38 -6.41 -1.17
N VAL A 16 -2.79 -7.30 -1.98
CA VAL A 16 -1.39 -7.20 -2.41
C VAL A 16 -1.15 -5.96 -3.27
N GLU A 17 -2.08 -5.60 -4.14
CA GLU A 17 -2.00 -4.37 -4.95
C GLU A 17 -1.90 -3.13 -4.06
N ASN A 18 -2.79 -3.00 -3.07
CA ASN A 18 -2.76 -1.85 -2.17
C ASN A 18 -1.54 -1.87 -1.25
N ALA A 19 -1.16 -3.03 -0.72
CA ALA A 19 0.06 -3.18 0.09
C ALA A 19 1.31 -2.77 -0.70
N TYR A 20 1.39 -3.14 -1.98
CA TYR A 20 2.45 -2.72 -2.89
C TYR A 20 2.49 -1.20 -3.04
N ARG A 21 1.34 -0.53 -3.26
CA ARG A 21 1.26 0.94 -3.39
C ARG A 21 1.72 1.66 -2.12
N PHE A 22 1.31 1.19 -0.94
CA PHE A 22 1.80 1.77 0.33
C PHE A 22 3.32 1.61 0.48
N GLN A 23 3.85 0.43 0.17
CA GLN A 23 5.28 0.14 0.26
C GLN A 23 6.11 0.94 -0.74
N LEU A 24 5.59 1.15 -1.95
CA LEU A 24 6.24 2.01 -2.94
C LEU A 24 6.39 3.45 -2.42
N ALA A 25 5.38 3.96 -1.72
CA ALA A 25 5.41 5.29 -1.08
C ALA A 25 6.20 5.35 0.24
N GLY A 26 6.78 4.24 0.70
CA GLY A 26 7.61 4.17 1.90
C GLY A 26 6.84 3.93 3.21
N TYR A 27 5.61 3.40 3.11
CA TYR A 27 4.77 2.99 4.24
C TYR A 27 4.62 1.47 4.26
N ARG A 28 4.50 0.87 5.44
CA ARG A 28 4.22 -0.58 5.54
C ARG A 28 2.85 -0.93 4.99
N ASP A 29 1.83 -0.14 5.34
CA ASP A 29 0.42 -0.33 5.00
C ASP A 29 -0.40 0.95 5.25
N GLU A 30 -1.73 0.83 5.12
CA GLU A 30 -2.67 1.93 5.35
C GLU A 30 -2.67 2.42 6.81
N GLU A 31 -2.44 1.55 7.80
CA GLU A 31 -2.39 1.99 9.20
C GLU A 31 -1.22 2.92 9.46
N GLU A 32 -0.02 2.59 8.96
CA GLU A 32 1.14 3.47 9.09
C GLU A 32 0.89 4.79 8.35
N TYR A 33 0.35 4.74 7.13
CA TYR A 33 0.06 5.94 6.36
C TYR A 33 -0.89 6.88 7.11
N ARG A 34 -2.00 6.35 7.62
CA ARG A 34 -2.98 7.09 8.41
C ARG A 34 -2.35 7.71 9.65
N SER A 35 -1.53 6.94 10.38
CA SER A 35 -0.85 7.41 11.58
C SER A 35 0.16 8.53 11.28
N VAL A 36 0.91 8.44 10.18
CA VAL A 36 1.95 9.43 9.83
C VAL A 36 1.34 10.69 9.24
N LYS A 37 0.30 10.58 8.41
CA LYS A 37 -0.34 11.71 7.75
C LYS A 37 -1.52 12.29 8.51
N GLN A 38 -1.92 11.67 9.62
CA GLN A 38 -3.05 12.08 10.45
C GLN A 38 -4.34 12.19 9.62
N VAL A 39 -4.60 11.15 8.80
CA VAL A 39 -5.80 11.03 7.96
C VAL A 39 -6.57 9.76 8.29
N ASP A 40 -7.87 9.75 8.01
CA ASP A 40 -8.72 8.58 8.25
C ASP A 40 -8.52 7.47 7.22
N SER A 41 -8.23 7.82 5.97
CA SER A 41 -7.99 6.86 4.89
C SER A 41 -7.19 7.47 3.74
N ALA A 42 -6.62 6.63 2.87
CA ALA A 42 -6.03 7.08 1.62
C ALA A 42 -7.10 7.38 0.56
N GLU A 43 -6.80 8.28 -0.39
CA GLU A 43 -7.65 8.50 -1.56
C GLU A 43 -7.65 7.23 -2.43
N LYS A 44 -8.83 6.71 -2.79
CA LYS A 44 -9.01 5.46 -3.55
C LYS A 44 -9.83 5.72 -4.82
N TRP A 45 -9.60 4.89 -5.83
CA TRP A 45 -10.46 4.76 -7.00
C TRP A 45 -11.76 4.00 -6.65
N ASP A 46 -12.75 4.02 -7.54
CA ASP A 46 -14.05 3.34 -7.32
C ASP A 46 -13.92 1.83 -7.10
N ASN A 47 -12.83 1.21 -7.56
CA ASN A 47 -12.52 -0.21 -7.35
C ASN A 47 -11.75 -0.47 -6.05
N GLY A 48 -11.57 0.53 -5.19
CA GLY A 48 -10.88 0.41 -3.91
C GLY A 48 -9.36 0.46 -3.98
N PHE A 49 -8.74 0.63 -5.16
CA PHE A 49 -7.30 0.78 -5.28
C PHE A 49 -6.84 2.17 -4.86
N VAL A 50 -5.73 2.26 -4.13
CA VAL A 50 -5.14 3.53 -3.70
C VAL A 50 -4.79 4.38 -4.91
N LYS A 51 -5.37 5.58 -4.99
CA LYS A 51 -5.20 6.51 -6.11
C LYS A 51 -4.01 7.43 -5.94
N LYS A 52 -3.79 7.93 -4.71
CA LYS A 52 -2.73 8.90 -4.41
C LYS A 52 -2.22 8.71 -2.99
N LEU A 53 -0.90 8.81 -2.82
CA LEU A 53 -0.25 8.88 -1.50
C LEU A 53 0.76 10.03 -1.47
N GLN A 54 0.79 10.78 -0.39
CA GLN A 54 1.92 11.65 -0.11
C GLN A 54 3.02 10.84 0.56
N ARG A 55 4.24 10.89 0.02
CA ARG A 55 5.44 10.27 0.57
C ARG A 55 5.93 11.00 1.84
N LYS A 56 6.91 10.42 2.51
CA LYS A 56 7.55 10.99 3.72
C LYS A 56 8.35 12.27 3.42
N ASP A 57 8.86 12.43 2.20
CA ASP A 57 9.55 13.64 1.72
C ASP A 57 8.61 14.76 1.26
N GLY A 58 7.29 14.54 1.33
CA GLY A 58 6.28 15.53 0.94
C GLY A 58 5.86 15.47 -0.53
N CYS A 59 6.58 14.73 -1.38
CA CYS A 59 6.18 14.48 -2.77
C CYS A 59 4.97 13.53 -2.85
N PHE A 60 4.32 13.46 -4.01
CA PHE A 60 3.15 12.61 -4.23
C PHE A 60 3.44 11.48 -5.22
N TYR A 61 2.93 10.29 -4.92
CA TYR A 61 2.71 9.24 -5.90
C TYR A 61 1.25 9.20 -6.32
N TYR A 62 1.04 9.02 -7.61
CA TYR A 62 -0.25 8.78 -8.25
C TYR A 62 -0.21 7.39 -8.88
N TYR A 63 -1.28 6.64 -8.70
CA TYR A 63 -1.39 5.26 -9.17
C TYR A 63 -2.56 5.14 -10.14
N ASN A 64 -2.42 4.28 -11.14
CA ASN A 64 -3.46 3.97 -12.10
C ASN A 64 -4.67 3.30 -11.43
N LYS A 65 -5.84 3.44 -12.07
CA LYS A 65 -7.06 2.70 -11.70
C LYS A 65 -6.90 1.20 -11.91
N ALA A 66 -6.08 0.79 -12.87
CA ALA A 66 -5.76 -0.60 -13.15
C ALA A 66 -4.64 -1.13 -12.22
N ARG A 67 -4.43 -2.45 -12.26
CA ARG A 67 -3.34 -3.15 -11.58
C ARG A 67 -1.96 -2.59 -11.99
N GLU A 68 -1.09 -2.36 -11.01
CA GLU A 68 0.31 -1.98 -11.23
C GLU A 68 1.31 -2.95 -10.61
N CYS A 69 0.92 -3.75 -9.62
CA CYS A 69 1.81 -4.73 -9.00
C CYS A 69 2.10 -5.87 -10.00
N SER A 70 3.30 -5.83 -10.58
CA SER A 70 3.77 -6.86 -11.52
C SER A 70 3.97 -8.20 -10.81
N ASP A 71 3.90 -9.32 -11.54
CA ASP A 71 4.15 -10.65 -10.95
C ASP A 71 5.54 -10.78 -10.33
N LYS A 72 6.51 -9.96 -10.78
CA LYS A 72 7.87 -9.90 -10.21
C LYS A 72 7.91 -9.18 -8.86
N ASP A 73 6.95 -8.30 -8.59
CA ASP A 73 6.89 -7.50 -7.37
C ASP A 73 5.98 -8.13 -6.31
N VAL A 74 5.03 -8.99 -6.70
CA VAL A 74 4.22 -9.81 -5.77
C VAL A 74 5.06 -10.46 -4.67
N PRO A 75 6.12 -11.25 -4.94
CA PRO A 75 6.91 -11.88 -3.87
C PRO A 75 7.74 -10.88 -3.04
N LYS A 76 7.88 -9.63 -3.50
CA LYS A 76 8.57 -8.56 -2.77
C LYS A 76 7.65 -7.87 -1.77
N THR A 77 6.35 -7.80 -2.07
CA THR A 77 5.32 -7.18 -1.24
C THR A 77 5.16 -7.92 0.08
N LYS A 78 5.25 -7.15 1.17
CA LYS A 78 5.03 -7.63 2.54
C LYS A 78 3.57 -7.46 2.94
N LEU A 79 3.01 -8.43 3.64
CA LEU A 79 1.69 -8.35 4.26
C LEU A 79 1.88 -8.41 5.77
N TYR A 80 1.36 -7.41 6.48
CA TYR A 80 1.51 -7.26 7.92
C TYR A 80 0.24 -7.69 8.63
N ASN A 81 0.37 -8.51 9.67
CA ASN A 81 -0.74 -8.95 10.51
C ASN A 81 -0.62 -8.31 11.89
N TYR A 82 -1.74 -7.88 12.44
CA TYR A 82 -1.83 -7.10 13.67
C TYR A 82 -2.44 -7.85 14.85
#